data_AF-A0A6B3I838-F1
#
_entry.id   AF-A0A6B3I838-F1
#
_cell.length_a   1.000
_cell.length_b   1.000
_cell.length_c   1.000
_cell.angle_alpha   90.00
_cell.angle_beta   90.00
_cell.angle_gamma   90.00
#
_symmetry.space_group_name_H-M   'P 1'
#
loop_
_entity.id
_entity.type
_entity.pdbx_description
1 polymer ?
#
loop_
_entity_poly.entity_id
_entity_poly.type
_entity_poly.pdbx_seq_one_letter_code
_entity_poly.pdbx_strand_id
1 'polypeptide(L)'
;MSDEPQHWAPRDPSAASASPGDDEGAQGAQGKAPGRKGRTKRPKRTGWRRLFPTWRMLLGTVLVAALLLGGGFFAGYQLVGIPAANAGADAQSNVYLYKDGSVLARDGEVNREKIKLSQVPRTVQQAVLAAEDRDFYSQP
;
A
#
# COMPACT_ATOMS: atom_id res chain seq x y z
N MET A 1 8.76 58.94 -7.78
CA MET A 1 7.75 59.70 -8.55
C MET A 1 8.17 59.60 -10.01
N SER A 2 7.46 58.97 -10.95
CA SER A 2 6.07 58.53 -11.01
C SER A 2 5.93 57.53 -12.17
N ASP A 3 5.16 56.46 -11.92
CA ASP A 3 4.20 55.73 -12.76
C ASP A 3 4.38 55.61 -14.29
N GLU A 4 4.31 54.35 -14.74
CA GLU A 4 4.02 53.87 -16.10
C GLU A 4 2.57 54.26 -16.53
N PRO A 5 2.21 54.28 -17.84
CA PRO A 5 1.68 53.04 -18.42
C PRO A 5 1.90 52.83 -19.94
N GLN A 6 2.24 51.58 -20.28
CA GLN A 6 2.11 50.99 -21.61
C GLN A 6 0.63 50.78 -21.96
N HIS A 7 0.19 51.22 -23.15
CA HIS A 7 -1.01 50.66 -23.79
C HIS A 7 -1.06 50.89 -25.31
N TRP A 8 -1.74 49.95 -25.97
CA TRP A 8 -2.42 50.01 -27.28
C TRP A 8 -1.75 49.35 -28.52
N ALA A 9 -2.29 48.18 -28.88
CA ALA A 9 -2.40 47.58 -30.23
C ALA A 9 -3.74 48.03 -30.87
N PRO A 10 -4.07 47.93 -32.19
CA PRO A 10 -3.76 46.85 -33.14
C PRO A 10 -3.45 47.31 -34.60
N ARG A 11 -2.98 46.40 -35.47
CA ARG A 11 -3.01 46.58 -36.93
C ARG A 11 -3.83 45.48 -37.59
N ASP A 12 -4.98 45.90 -38.08
CA ASP A 12 -5.90 45.16 -38.94
C ASP A 12 -5.49 45.27 -40.43
N PRO A 13 -6.15 44.51 -41.33
CA PRO A 13 -5.51 43.83 -42.46
C PRO A 13 -5.70 44.54 -43.82
N SER A 14 -4.92 44.05 -44.81
CA SER A 14 -5.29 43.92 -46.23
C SER A 14 -5.97 45.11 -46.94
N ALA A 15 -5.19 45.81 -47.76
CA ALA A 15 -5.65 46.45 -49.00
C ALA A 15 -4.48 46.34 -50.01
N ALA A 16 -4.55 45.48 -51.02
CA ALA A 16 -5.23 45.72 -52.30
C ALA A 16 -4.71 46.99 -53.01
N SER A 17 -3.68 46.81 -53.83
CA SER A 17 -3.40 47.70 -54.96
C SER A 17 -2.93 46.83 -56.13
N ALA A 18 -3.84 46.55 -57.05
CA ALA A 18 -3.54 46.06 -58.38
C ALA A 18 -3.43 47.26 -59.32
N SER A 19 -2.36 47.32 -60.11
CA SER A 19 -2.40 47.75 -61.51
C SER A 19 -1.19 47.21 -62.27
N PRO A 20 -1.36 46.93 -63.58
CA PRO A 20 -0.51 46.03 -64.36
C PRO A 20 0.53 46.81 -65.18
N GLY A 21 1.62 46.16 -65.56
CA GLY A 21 2.64 46.74 -66.43
C GLY A 21 3.63 45.68 -66.92
N ASP A 22 3.34 45.23 -68.14
CA ASP A 22 4.26 44.94 -69.23
C ASP A 22 5.04 43.61 -69.27
N ASP A 23 4.68 42.88 -70.34
CA ASP A 23 5.23 41.65 -70.86
C ASP A 23 6.70 41.70 -71.30
N GLU A 24 7.24 40.48 -71.45
CA GLU A 24 8.34 40.03 -72.33
C GLU A 24 9.68 39.71 -71.65
N GLY A 25 10.00 38.40 -71.62
CA GLY A 25 11.35 37.92 -71.31
C GLY A 25 11.49 36.47 -70.86
N ALA A 26 11.05 35.53 -71.69
CA ALA A 26 11.62 34.19 -71.91
C ALA A 26 12.34 33.40 -70.76
N GLN A 27 11.73 32.24 -70.45
CA GLN A 27 12.37 30.91 -70.29
C GLN A 27 13.16 30.56 -69.01
N GLY A 28 12.68 29.52 -68.32
CA GLY A 28 13.57 28.43 -67.89
C GLY A 28 13.55 27.97 -66.42
N ALA A 29 12.81 26.89 -66.17
CA ALA A 29 13.07 25.82 -65.20
C ALA A 29 12.75 26.03 -63.70
N GLN A 30 11.71 25.29 -63.26
CA GLN A 30 11.46 24.79 -61.90
C GLN A 30 12.73 24.12 -61.32
N GLY A 31 13.02 24.04 -60.03
CA GLY A 31 12.30 24.33 -58.80
C GLY A 31 12.91 23.47 -57.67
N LYS A 32 12.46 23.73 -56.43
CA LYS A 32 12.56 22.89 -55.21
C LYS A 32 13.73 23.13 -54.24
N ALA A 33 13.52 24.11 -53.35
CA ALA A 33 14.18 24.19 -52.05
C ALA A 33 13.79 22.99 -51.14
N PRO A 34 14.68 22.54 -50.22
CA PRO A 34 14.49 21.32 -49.46
C PRO A 34 13.40 21.49 -48.39
N GLY A 35 12.38 20.63 -48.45
CA GLY A 35 11.27 20.60 -47.51
C GLY A 35 11.70 20.26 -46.09
N ARG A 36 11.34 21.14 -45.15
CA ARG A 36 11.36 20.90 -43.69
C ARG A 36 10.64 19.57 -43.41
N LYS A 37 11.35 18.56 -42.91
CA LYS A 37 10.75 17.31 -42.40
C LYS A 37 9.77 17.65 -41.28
N GLY A 38 8.48 17.61 -41.59
CA GLY A 38 7.41 17.77 -40.61
C GLY A 38 7.55 16.71 -39.52
N ARG A 39 7.63 17.14 -38.26
CA ARG A 39 7.37 16.28 -37.09
C ARG A 39 6.00 15.64 -37.32
N THR A 40 5.96 14.34 -37.59
CA THR A 40 4.72 13.58 -37.65
C THR A 40 4.02 13.72 -36.30
N LYS A 41 2.97 14.53 -36.26
CA LYS A 41 2.13 14.68 -35.07
C LYS A 41 1.52 13.30 -34.81
N ARG A 42 1.94 12.67 -33.71
CA ARG A 42 1.39 11.37 -33.28
C ARG A 42 -0.14 11.47 -33.26
N PRO A 43 -0.87 10.54 -33.89
CA PRO A 43 -2.32 10.61 -33.93
C PRO A 43 -2.85 10.60 -32.50
N LYS A 44 -3.59 11.65 -32.14
CA LYS A 44 -4.25 11.75 -30.83
C LYS A 44 -5.31 10.65 -30.81
N ARG A 45 -5.28 9.75 -29.81
CA ARG A 45 -6.32 8.72 -29.62
C ARG A 45 -7.65 9.43 -29.34
N THR A 46 -8.69 9.17 -30.14
CA THR A 46 -10.03 9.78 -30.03
C THR A 46 -11.09 8.68 -29.87
N GLY A 47 -12.17 8.96 -29.13
CA GLY A 47 -13.31 8.05 -28.94
C GLY A 47 -13.09 6.90 -27.93
N TRP A 48 -13.94 5.85 -28.01
CA TRP A 48 -13.96 4.66 -27.15
C TRP A 48 -12.62 3.92 -27.02
N ARG A 49 -11.65 4.15 -27.93
CA ARG A 49 -10.29 3.62 -27.85
C ARG A 49 -9.42 4.26 -26.74
N ARG A 50 -9.92 5.30 -26.06
CA ARG A 50 -9.38 5.82 -24.79
C ARG A 50 -9.83 5.02 -23.57
N LEU A 51 -10.93 4.27 -23.68
CA LEU A 51 -11.49 3.49 -22.58
C LEU A 51 -10.70 2.21 -22.31
N PHE A 52 -9.98 1.71 -23.32
CA PHE A 52 -9.07 0.57 -23.18
C PHE A 52 -7.71 1.04 -22.64
N PRO A 53 -7.37 0.71 -21.38
CA PRO A 53 -6.09 1.06 -20.80
C PRO A 53 -4.96 0.42 -21.62
N THR A 54 -3.88 1.17 -21.79
CA THR A 54 -2.69 0.63 -22.47
C THR A 54 -2.02 -0.39 -21.55
N TRP A 55 -1.29 -1.39 -22.05
CA TRP A 55 -0.56 -2.36 -21.21
C TRP A 55 0.30 -1.70 -20.12
N ARG A 56 0.92 -0.55 -20.44
CA ARG A 56 1.68 0.27 -19.48
C ARG A 56 0.83 0.85 -18.35
N MET A 57 -0.42 1.22 -18.64
CA MET A 57 -1.37 1.69 -17.63
C MET A 57 -1.82 0.54 -16.74
N LEU A 58 -2.15 -0.62 -17.32
CA LEU A 58 -2.50 -1.83 -16.55
C LEU A 58 -1.38 -2.25 -15.61
N LEU A 59 -0.15 -2.34 -16.13
CA LEU A 59 1.03 -2.65 -15.32
C LEU A 59 1.25 -1.60 -14.22
N GLY A 60 1.14 -0.31 -14.54
CA GLY A 60 1.23 0.77 -13.56
C GLY A 60 0.16 0.66 -12.46
N THR A 61 -1.09 0.41 -12.83
CA THR A 61 -2.18 0.25 -11.86
C THR A 61 -1.99 -0.98 -10.98
N VAL A 62 -1.52 -2.10 -11.53
CA VAL A 62 -1.24 -3.31 -10.76
C VAL A 62 -0.10 -3.07 -9.77
N LEU A 63 0.98 -2.41 -10.21
CA LEU A 63 2.11 -2.09 -9.33
C LEU A 63 1.71 -1.13 -8.21
N VAL A 64 0.94 -0.08 -8.52
CA VAL A 64 0.44 0.86 -7.49
C VAL A 64 -0.51 0.14 -6.53
N ALA A 65 -1.43 -0.68 -7.03
CA ALA A 65 -2.32 -1.47 -6.18
C ALA A 65 -1.54 -2.43 -5.27
N ALA A 66 -0.53 -3.12 -5.81
CA ALA A 66 0.33 -4.01 -5.03
C ALA A 66 1.12 -3.26 -3.94
N LEU A 67 1.65 -2.07 -4.25
CA LEU A 67 2.32 -1.22 -3.27
C LEU A 67 1.36 -0.71 -2.19
N LEU A 68 0.14 -0.33 -2.54
CA LEU A 68 -0.86 0.11 -1.58
C LEU A 68 -1.32 -1.03 -0.67
N LEU A 69 -1.55 -2.22 -1.22
CA LEU A 69 -1.93 -3.40 -0.45
C LEU A 69 -0.78 -3.86 0.46
N GLY A 70 0.43 -3.99 -0.10
CA GLY A 70 1.61 -4.41 0.67
C GLY A 70 2.00 -3.39 1.73
N GLY A 71 2.04 -2.10 1.37
CA GLY A 71 2.32 -1.01 2.30
C GLY A 71 1.25 -0.85 3.37
N GLY A 72 -0.03 -0.96 2.99
CA GLY A 72 -1.15 -0.93 3.92
C GLY A 72 -1.14 -2.12 4.89
N PHE A 73 -0.84 -3.32 4.40
CA PHE A 73 -0.67 -4.50 5.24
C PHE A 73 0.51 -4.35 6.20
N PHE A 74 1.67 -3.89 5.71
CA PHE A 74 2.85 -3.65 6.54
C PHE A 74 2.58 -2.59 7.62
N ALA A 75 1.95 -1.47 7.25
CA ALA A 75 1.56 -0.45 8.21
C ALA A 75 0.56 -1.01 9.24
N GLY A 76 -0.49 -1.70 8.79
CA GLY A 76 -1.44 -2.36 9.69
C GLY A 76 -0.78 -3.33 10.65
N TYR A 77 0.15 -4.16 10.16
CA TYR A 77 0.93 -5.09 10.98
C TYR A 77 1.76 -4.37 12.04
N GLN A 78 2.42 -3.25 11.70
CA GLN A 78 3.20 -2.46 12.64
C GLN A 78 2.34 -1.70 13.66
N LEU A 79 1.13 -1.30 13.27
CA LEU A 79 0.19 -0.58 14.14
C LEU A 79 -0.58 -1.51 15.08
N VAL A 80 -0.72 -2.79 14.73
CA VAL A 80 -1.34 -3.80 15.58
C VAL A 80 -0.30 -4.29 16.59
N GLY A 81 -0.33 -3.70 17.78
CA GLY A 81 0.44 -4.19 18.92
C GLY A 81 -0.05 -5.57 19.35
N ILE A 82 0.89 -6.45 19.69
CA ILE A 82 0.57 -7.69 20.38
C ILE A 82 0.10 -7.30 21.78
N PRO A 83 -1.12 -7.70 22.22
CA PRO A 83 -1.54 -7.42 23.59
C PRO A 83 -0.54 -8.06 24.55
N ALA A 84 -0.25 -7.37 25.65
CA ALA A 84 0.62 -7.92 26.68
C ALA A 84 0.11 -9.32 27.08
N ALA A 85 1.03 -10.28 27.20
CA ALA A 85 0.68 -11.60 27.68
C ALA A 85 -0.10 -11.44 28.99
N ASN A 86 -1.24 -12.14 29.10
CA ASN A 86 -2.09 -12.06 30.28
C ASN A 86 -1.23 -12.39 31.51
N ALA A 87 -0.91 -11.39 32.34
CA ALA A 87 -0.12 -11.60 33.56
C ALA A 87 -0.78 -12.63 34.49
N GLY A 88 -2.10 -12.79 34.40
CA GLY A 88 -2.88 -13.83 35.09
C GLY A 88 -2.66 -15.26 34.60
N ALA A 89 -2.06 -15.47 33.42
CA ALA A 89 -1.72 -16.80 32.93
C ALA A 89 -0.58 -17.43 33.74
N ASP A 90 0.40 -16.62 34.15
CA ASP A 90 1.53 -17.04 35.00
C ASP A 90 1.32 -16.74 36.48
N ALA A 91 0.27 -16.00 36.84
CA ALA A 91 -0.05 -15.69 38.23
C ALA A 91 -0.22 -16.97 39.06
N GLN A 92 0.58 -17.06 40.11
CA GLN A 92 0.58 -18.15 41.09
C GLN A 92 0.32 -17.54 42.47
N SER A 93 -0.44 -18.22 43.33
CA SER A 93 -0.50 -17.86 44.75
C SER A 93 0.77 -18.26 45.48
N ASN A 94 1.28 -17.38 46.32
CA ASN A 94 2.33 -17.66 47.29
C ASN A 94 1.72 -18.42 48.47
N VAL A 95 2.30 -19.57 48.84
CA VAL A 95 1.89 -20.33 50.02
C VAL A 95 3.02 -20.28 51.04
N TYR A 96 2.73 -19.69 52.20
CA TYR A 96 3.64 -19.62 53.33
C TYR A 96 3.40 -20.83 54.23
N LEU A 97 4.47 -21.53 54.61
CA LEU A 97 4.43 -22.74 55.43
C LEU A 97 5.14 -22.53 56.76
N TYR A 98 4.64 -23.15 57.82
CA TYR A 98 5.35 -23.31 59.08
C TYR A 98 6.48 -24.35 58.96
N LYS A 99 7.35 -24.42 59.97
CA LYS A 99 8.48 -25.37 60.00
C LYS A 99 8.04 -26.84 59.93
N ASP A 100 6.84 -27.16 60.39
CA ASP A 100 6.25 -28.50 60.34
C ASP A 100 5.58 -28.82 58.99
N GLY A 101 5.56 -27.86 58.05
CA GLY A 101 4.94 -27.99 56.73
C GLY A 101 3.46 -27.61 56.67
N SER A 102 2.83 -27.21 57.79
CA SER A 102 1.45 -26.73 57.80
C SER A 102 1.33 -25.34 57.16
N VAL A 103 0.17 -25.05 56.54
CA VAL A 103 -0.04 -23.77 55.84
C VAL A 103 -0.27 -22.64 56.84
N LEU A 104 0.60 -21.62 56.77
CA LEU A 104 0.48 -20.37 57.53
C LEU A 104 -0.47 -19.39 56.84
N ALA A 105 -0.23 -19.11 55.56
CA ALA A 105 -1.02 -18.17 54.79
C ALA A 105 -0.92 -18.45 53.29
N ARG A 106 -1.92 -18.02 52.53
CA ARG A 106 -1.90 -17.99 51.06
C ARG A 106 -2.17 -16.55 50.61
N ASP A 107 -1.33 -16.05 49.72
CA ASP A 107 -1.43 -14.70 49.17
C ASP A 107 -1.34 -14.73 47.64
N GLY A 108 -2.00 -13.78 46.98
CA GLY A 108 -2.10 -13.67 45.52
C GLY A 108 -3.53 -13.56 45.01
N GLU A 109 -3.69 -12.94 43.84
CA GLU A 109 -5.00 -12.66 43.23
C GLU A 109 -5.75 -13.91 42.74
N VAL A 110 -5.03 -15.04 42.60
CA VAL A 110 -5.57 -16.30 42.09
C VAL A 110 -5.21 -17.47 42.99
N ASN A 111 -6.15 -18.38 43.20
CA ASN A 111 -5.93 -19.61 43.98
C ASN A 111 -5.31 -20.70 43.08
N ARG A 112 -4.00 -20.59 42.80
CA ARG A 112 -3.25 -21.51 41.92
C ARG A 112 -1.91 -21.90 42.51
N GLU A 113 -1.59 -23.19 42.47
CA GLU A 113 -0.33 -23.77 42.96
C GLU A 113 0.29 -24.68 41.90
N LYS A 114 1.59 -24.48 41.60
CA LYS A 114 2.34 -25.35 40.69
C LYS A 114 2.88 -26.55 41.46
N ILE A 115 2.36 -27.74 41.17
CA ILE A 115 2.79 -29.00 41.76
C ILE A 115 3.43 -29.90 40.71
N LYS A 116 4.29 -30.83 41.15
CA LYS A 116 4.87 -31.84 40.25
C LYS A 116 3.80 -32.86 39.86
N LEU A 117 3.83 -33.38 38.63
CA LEU A 117 2.89 -34.41 38.18
C LEU A 117 2.89 -35.66 39.08
N SER A 118 4.03 -35.99 39.69
CA SER A 118 4.15 -37.10 40.64
C SER A 118 3.34 -36.93 41.93
N GLN A 119 2.94 -35.69 42.26
CA GLN A 119 2.10 -35.38 43.42
C GLN A 119 0.60 -35.52 43.10
N VAL A 120 0.23 -35.63 41.81
CA VAL A 120 -1.15 -35.83 41.38
C VAL A 120 -1.49 -37.32 41.41
N PRO A 121 -2.56 -37.76 42.10
CA PRO A 121 -2.97 -39.16 42.09
C PRO A 121 -3.21 -39.69 40.67
N ARG A 122 -2.83 -40.95 40.40
CA ARG A 122 -2.97 -41.55 39.07
C ARG A 122 -4.41 -41.57 38.56
N THR A 123 -5.38 -41.79 39.45
CA THR A 123 -6.80 -41.75 39.12
C THR A 123 -7.24 -40.38 38.61
N VAL A 124 -6.74 -39.30 39.20
CA VAL A 124 -7.02 -37.93 38.75
C VAL A 124 -6.38 -37.66 37.39
N GLN A 125 -5.11 -38.03 37.21
CA GLN A 125 -4.43 -37.89 35.92
C GLN A 125 -5.20 -38.62 34.81
N GLN A 126 -5.59 -39.86 35.06
CA GLN A 126 -6.36 -40.67 34.11
C GLN A 126 -7.77 -40.12 33.86
N ALA A 127 -8.44 -39.60 34.88
CA ALA A 127 -9.78 -39.02 34.71
C ALA A 127 -9.75 -37.78 33.81
N VAL A 128 -8.77 -36.89 33.99
CA VAL A 128 -8.59 -35.71 33.13
C VAL A 128 -8.25 -36.13 31.71
N LEU A 129 -7.27 -37.03 31.53
CA LEU A 129 -6.95 -37.57 30.20
C LEU A 129 -8.18 -38.23 29.57
N ALA A 130 -8.95 -39.01 30.32
CA ALA A 130 -10.13 -39.66 29.79
C ALA A 130 -11.21 -38.66 29.30
N ALA A 131 -11.29 -37.49 29.94
CA ALA A 131 -12.25 -36.44 29.61
C ALA A 131 -11.78 -35.53 28.45
N GLU A 132 -10.48 -35.21 28.41
CA GLU A 132 -9.92 -34.23 27.47
C GLU A 132 -9.26 -34.90 26.26
N ASP A 133 -8.42 -35.91 26.48
CA ASP A 133 -7.70 -36.65 25.43
C ASP A 133 -7.34 -38.08 25.86
N ARG A 134 -8.20 -39.04 25.48
CA ARG A 134 -8.08 -40.45 25.86
C ARG A 134 -6.84 -41.12 25.27
N ASP A 135 -6.38 -40.65 24.11
CA ASP A 135 -5.30 -41.25 23.33
C ASP A 135 -3.97 -40.51 23.52
N PHE A 136 -3.88 -39.61 24.50
CA PHE A 136 -2.74 -38.71 24.74
C PHE A 136 -1.36 -39.39 24.71
N TYR A 137 -1.24 -40.61 25.27
CA TYR A 137 0.04 -41.34 25.30
C TYR A 137 0.34 -42.16 24.02
N SER A 138 -0.62 -42.25 23.12
CA SER A 138 -0.54 -43.06 21.88
C SER A 138 -0.59 -42.22 20.61
N GLN A 139 -0.85 -40.91 20.72
CA GLN A 139 -0.75 -39.99 19.59
C GLN A 139 0.74 -39.74 19.22
N PRO A 140 1.04 -39.59 17.92
CA PRO A 140 2.41 -39.37 17.43
C PRO A 140 2.99 -38.00 17.76
#